data_AF-A0A291PGZ3-F1
#
_entry.id   AF-A0A291PGZ3-F1
#
_cell.length_a   1.000
_cell.length_b   1.000
_cell.length_c   1.000
_cell.angle_alpha   90.00
_cell.angle_beta   90.00
_cell.angle_gamma   90.00
#
_symmetry.space_group_name_H-M   'P 1'
#
loop_
_entity.id
_entity.type
_entity.pdbx_description
1 polymer ?
#
loop_
_entity_poly.entity_id
_entity_poly.type
_entity_poly.pdbx_seq_one_letter_code
_entity_poly.pdbx_strand_id
1 'polypeptide(L)'
;MVDTTLAVSDLLKAAYPAQYYGRISEDHTLVLPVYDVWGLRDSMGRAITDLASIPAAGELVALTAVQVALFHAFPARGAFNIAIDAASRTLVHPDRYYCDGGTPACFYDAWGYSDISALPDGSELHALTKEQWQARQDSASTGLQDYVWDHATGTLVEYVAPAVVIPLAKQAASEISGWIATQASMASAMGETFTADMQAYVKAIRSIADGTDTTSTKLPDRPATIMS
;
A
#
# COMPACT_ATOMS: atom_id res chain seq x y z
N MET A 1 55.94 -25.73 10.83
CA MET A 1 55.38 -24.87 11.89
C MET A 1 54.09 -24.30 11.32
N VAL A 2 52.95 -24.71 11.87
CA VAL A 2 51.64 -24.17 11.48
C VAL A 2 51.52 -22.79 12.12
N ASP A 3 51.10 -21.81 11.34
CA ASP A 3 51.00 -20.40 11.71
C ASP A 3 49.84 -20.20 12.71
N THR A 4 50.14 -20.24 14.01
CA THR A 4 49.13 -20.27 15.10
C THR A 4 48.73 -18.88 15.60
N THR A 5 48.60 -17.91 14.71
CA THR A 5 48.11 -16.56 15.06
C THR A 5 46.95 -16.17 14.15
N LEU A 6 45.83 -16.91 14.24
CA LEU A 6 44.56 -16.36 13.81
C LEU A 6 44.17 -15.24 14.79
N ALA A 7 43.85 -14.05 14.28
CA ALA A 7 43.31 -13.00 15.14
C ALA A 7 41.95 -13.45 15.69
N VAL A 8 41.57 -12.99 16.89
CA VAL A 8 40.25 -13.27 17.49
C VAL A 8 39.11 -12.90 16.54
N SER A 9 39.29 -11.87 15.70
CA SER A 9 38.34 -11.50 14.64
C SER A 9 38.16 -12.58 13.58
N ASP A 10 39.22 -13.28 13.20
CA ASP A 10 39.16 -14.34 12.18
C ASP A 10 38.47 -15.59 12.75
N LEU A 11 38.72 -15.91 14.02
CA LEU A 11 38.01 -16.98 14.72
C LEU A 11 36.50 -16.67 14.86
N LEU A 12 36.14 -15.42 15.17
CA LEU A 12 34.75 -14.99 15.23
C LEU A 12 34.06 -15.11 13.88
N LYS A 13 34.68 -14.63 12.79
CA LYS A 13 34.11 -14.73 11.44
C LYS A 13 34.00 -16.17 10.95
N ALA A 14 34.91 -17.04 11.37
CA ALA A 14 34.84 -18.47 11.07
C ALA A 14 33.67 -19.15 11.81
N ALA A 15 33.44 -18.80 13.07
CA ALA A 15 32.32 -19.34 13.86
C ALA A 15 30.96 -18.72 13.49
N TYR A 16 30.96 -17.46 13.06
CA TYR A 16 29.79 -16.66 12.70
C TYR A 16 29.98 -16.04 11.31
N PRO A 17 29.60 -16.77 10.24
CA PRO A 17 29.80 -16.32 8.86
C PRO A 17 29.05 -15.06 8.46
N ALA A 18 27.98 -14.69 9.18
CA ALA A 18 27.29 -13.41 9.02
C ALA A 18 27.70 -12.43 10.13
N GLN A 19 27.48 -11.13 9.89
CA GLN A 19 27.72 -10.12 10.92
C GLN A 19 26.62 -10.10 11.97
N TYR A 20 25.37 -10.23 11.52
CA TYR A 20 24.19 -10.02 12.35
C TYR A 20 23.42 -11.30 12.59
N TYR A 21 23.03 -11.52 13.85
CA TYR A 21 22.27 -12.69 14.25
C TYR A 21 21.18 -12.36 15.25
N GLY A 22 19.98 -12.90 15.04
CA GLY A 22 18.89 -12.82 16.01
C GLY A 22 18.56 -14.18 16.61
N ARG A 23 18.02 -14.15 17.83
CA ARG A 23 17.48 -15.34 18.48
C ARG A 23 16.06 -15.62 18.00
N ILE A 24 15.69 -16.89 18.03
CA ILE A 24 14.33 -17.37 17.74
C ILE A 24 13.60 -17.55 19.07
N SER A 25 12.39 -16.99 19.19
CA SER A 25 11.49 -17.24 20.32
C SER A 25 10.82 -18.61 20.20
N GLU A 26 10.11 -19.05 21.25
CA GLU A 26 9.28 -20.26 21.18
C GLU A 26 8.16 -20.16 20.14
N ASP A 27 7.64 -18.94 19.92
CA ASP A 27 6.60 -18.65 18.93
C ASP A 27 7.14 -18.45 17.51
N HIS A 28 8.41 -18.81 17.25
CA HIS A 28 9.08 -18.64 15.96
C HIS A 28 9.14 -17.19 15.47
N THR A 29 9.41 -16.26 16.39
CA THR A 29 9.58 -14.83 16.09
C THR A 29 10.98 -14.34 16.46
N LEU A 30 11.45 -13.29 15.77
CA LEU A 30 12.76 -12.71 16.02
C LEU A 30 12.77 -11.99 17.37
N VAL A 31 13.71 -12.35 18.24
CA VAL A 31 13.93 -11.68 19.51
C VAL A 31 14.91 -10.52 19.32
N LEU A 32 14.49 -9.32 19.72
CA LEU A 32 15.33 -8.12 19.75
C LEU A 32 15.91 -7.88 21.16
N PRO A 33 17.08 -7.24 21.29
CA PRO A 33 17.97 -6.78 20.21
C PRO A 33 18.71 -7.93 19.53
N VAL A 34 19.15 -7.73 18.28
CA VAL A 34 19.99 -8.71 17.55
C VAL A 34 21.46 -8.46 17.84
N TYR A 35 22.31 -9.46 17.65
CA TYR A 35 23.76 -9.39 17.84
C TYR A 35 24.46 -8.87 16.57
N ASP A 36 25.35 -7.89 16.71
CA ASP A 36 26.46 -7.59 15.79
C ASP A 36 27.70 -8.34 16.32
N VAL A 37 27.85 -9.60 15.91
CA VAL A 37 28.85 -10.51 16.48
C VAL A 37 30.26 -10.08 16.12
N TRP A 38 30.47 -9.52 14.93
CA TRP A 38 31.77 -9.03 14.50
C TRP A 38 32.15 -7.72 15.21
N GLY A 39 31.16 -6.88 15.52
CA GLY A 39 31.34 -5.63 16.26
C GLY A 39 31.28 -5.77 17.78
N LEU A 40 31.01 -6.97 18.31
CA LEU A 40 30.86 -7.27 19.73
C LEU A 40 29.86 -6.33 20.45
N ARG A 41 28.72 -6.13 19.82
CA ARG A 41 27.64 -5.26 20.34
C ARG A 41 26.28 -5.77 19.88
N ASP A 42 25.21 -5.31 20.50
CA ASP A 42 23.85 -5.54 20.01
C ASP A 42 23.40 -4.44 19.05
N SER A 43 22.23 -4.62 18.42
CA SER A 43 21.61 -3.65 17.51
C SER A 43 21.15 -2.35 18.19
N MET A 44 21.29 -2.24 19.52
CA MET A 44 21.09 -1.01 20.27
C MET A 44 22.42 -0.35 20.66
N GLY A 45 23.56 -0.90 20.22
CA GLY A 45 24.90 -0.38 20.50
C GLY A 45 25.47 -0.78 21.86
N ARG A 46 24.84 -1.70 22.59
CA ARG A 46 25.35 -2.19 23.89
C ARG A 46 26.45 -3.22 23.65
N ALA A 47 27.58 -3.08 24.32
CA ALA A 47 28.70 -4.00 24.18
C ALA A 47 28.35 -5.41 24.66
N ILE A 48 28.80 -6.42 23.92
CA ILE A 48 28.75 -7.83 24.33
C ILE A 48 30.09 -8.16 24.96
N THR A 49 30.10 -8.31 26.29
CA THR A 49 31.32 -8.57 27.06
C THR A 49 31.60 -10.06 27.26
N ASP A 50 30.59 -10.91 27.09
CA ASP A 50 30.70 -12.36 27.22
C ASP A 50 30.28 -13.03 25.91
N LEU A 51 31.27 -13.49 25.15
CA LEU A 51 31.05 -14.21 23.89
C LEU A 51 30.39 -15.57 24.10
N ALA A 52 30.56 -16.22 25.26
CA ALA A 52 29.92 -17.49 25.56
C ALA A 52 28.41 -17.34 25.78
N SER A 53 27.92 -16.10 25.96
CA SER A 53 26.49 -15.80 26.04
C SER A 53 25.78 -15.81 24.67
N ILE A 54 26.52 -15.80 23.57
CA ILE A 54 25.95 -15.88 22.21
C ILE A 54 25.80 -17.37 21.85
N PRO A 55 24.59 -17.85 21.51
CA PRO A 55 24.39 -19.21 21.03
C PRO A 55 25.22 -19.51 19.77
N ALA A 56 25.38 -20.79 19.44
CA ALA A 56 26.07 -21.18 18.22
C ALA A 56 25.35 -20.60 16.98
N ALA A 57 26.10 -20.21 15.94
CA ALA A 57 25.52 -19.59 14.74
C ALA A 57 24.40 -20.41 14.10
N GLY A 58 24.48 -21.75 14.19
CA GLY A 58 23.44 -22.64 13.70
C GLY A 58 22.10 -22.46 14.42
N GLU A 59 22.09 -22.09 15.70
CA GLU A 59 20.87 -21.91 16.51
C GLU A 59 20.23 -20.53 16.35
N LEU A 60 20.85 -19.66 15.54
CA LEU A 60 20.44 -18.28 15.33
C LEU A 60 19.96 -18.07 13.90
N VAL A 61 19.26 -16.96 13.67
CA VAL A 61 18.89 -16.48 12.34
C VAL A 61 19.91 -15.45 11.89
N ALA A 62 20.57 -15.71 10.76
CA ALA A 62 21.45 -14.74 10.13
C ALA A 62 20.64 -13.61 9.48
N LEU A 63 21.08 -12.37 9.67
CA LEU A 63 20.42 -11.17 9.15
C LEU A 63 21.37 -10.36 8.28
N THR A 64 20.82 -9.67 7.29
CA THR A 64 21.58 -8.72 6.46
C THR A 64 21.66 -7.35 7.13
N ALA A 65 22.65 -6.54 6.73
CA ALA A 65 22.76 -5.15 7.18
C ALA A 65 21.50 -4.32 6.82
N VAL A 66 20.87 -4.62 5.68
CA VAL A 66 19.64 -3.95 5.23
C VAL A 66 18.49 -4.26 6.18
N GLN A 67 18.32 -5.54 6.58
CA GLN A 67 17.30 -5.95 7.54
C GLN A 67 17.50 -5.29 8.90
N VAL A 68 18.73 -5.22 9.40
CA VAL A 68 19.03 -4.56 10.67
C VAL A 68 18.75 -3.05 10.61
N ALA A 69 19.03 -2.40 9.47
CA ALA A 69 18.73 -0.98 9.27
C ALA A 69 17.21 -0.69 9.34
N LEU A 70 16.36 -1.64 8.96
CA LEU A 70 14.90 -1.50 9.00
C LEU A 70 14.32 -1.47 10.43
N PHE A 71 15.01 -2.02 11.43
CA PHE A 71 14.58 -1.92 12.84
C PHE A 71 14.54 -0.48 13.35
N HIS A 72 15.35 0.40 12.75
CA HIS A 72 15.42 1.81 13.10
C HIS A 72 14.58 2.71 12.18
N ALA A 73 13.85 2.14 11.21
CA ALA A 73 13.01 2.90 10.30
C ALA A 73 11.71 3.36 10.99
N PHE A 74 11.46 4.67 10.90
CA PHE A 74 10.34 5.42 11.50
C PHE A 74 8.99 5.13 10.81
N PRO A 75 7.85 5.30 11.51
CA PRO A 75 7.69 5.38 12.95
C PRO A 75 7.45 3.98 13.53
N ALA A 76 8.51 3.24 13.86
CA ALA A 76 8.37 2.07 14.72
C ALA A 76 8.09 2.53 16.16
N ARG A 77 6.82 2.81 16.48
CA ARG A 77 6.33 2.79 17.87
C ARG A 77 5.46 1.55 18.03
N GLY A 78 6.10 0.39 18.15
CA GLY A 78 5.42 -0.89 18.31
C GLY A 78 6.41 -2.03 18.50
N ALA A 79 5.96 -3.13 19.09
CA ALA A 79 6.73 -4.36 19.10
C ALA A 79 6.78 -4.90 17.67
N PHE A 80 7.98 -5.19 17.18
CA PHE A 80 8.12 -5.92 15.92
C PHE A 80 7.74 -7.37 16.15
N ASN A 81 7.01 -7.93 15.20
CA ASN A 81 6.67 -9.33 15.17
C ASN A 81 7.14 -9.93 13.84
N ILE A 82 8.40 -10.34 13.83
CA ILE A 82 9.09 -10.80 12.62
C ILE A 82 9.09 -12.32 12.64
N ALA A 83 8.24 -12.92 11.82
CA ALA A 83 8.12 -14.37 11.74
C ALA A 83 9.36 -15.01 11.12
N ILE A 84 9.73 -16.16 11.67
CA ILE A 84 10.86 -16.99 11.25
C ILE A 84 10.32 -18.34 10.82
N ASP A 85 10.75 -18.81 9.66
CA ASP A 85 10.52 -20.20 9.27
C ASP A 85 11.46 -21.10 10.09
N ALA A 86 10.87 -21.97 10.92
CA ALA A 86 11.62 -22.79 11.87
C ALA A 86 12.53 -23.83 11.19
N ALA A 87 12.16 -24.29 9.99
CA ALA A 87 12.87 -25.33 9.27
C ALA A 87 14.14 -24.79 8.59
N SER A 88 14.02 -23.63 7.94
CA SER A 88 15.10 -22.97 7.19
C SER A 88 15.87 -21.95 8.03
N ARG A 89 15.32 -21.51 9.17
CA ARG A 89 15.88 -20.46 10.05
C ARG A 89 16.11 -19.15 9.30
N THR A 90 15.14 -18.76 8.46
CA THR A 90 15.12 -17.49 7.75
C THR A 90 13.87 -16.71 8.07
N LEU A 91 13.88 -15.39 7.81
CA LEU A 91 12.67 -14.58 7.92
C LEU A 91 11.64 -15.03 6.87
N VAL A 92 10.38 -15.16 7.27
CA VAL A 92 9.27 -15.47 6.34
C VAL A 92 9.08 -14.32 5.35
N HIS A 93 9.14 -13.08 5.86
CA HIS A 93 9.08 -11.84 5.08
C HIS A 93 10.39 -11.07 5.31
N PRO A 94 11.39 -11.23 4.42
CA PRO A 94 12.73 -10.68 4.63
C PRO A 94 12.80 -9.15 4.55
N ASP A 95 11.86 -8.51 3.84
CA ASP A 95 11.68 -7.07 3.82
C ASP A 95 10.59 -6.67 4.81
N ARG A 96 10.53 -5.38 5.15
CA ARG A 96 9.51 -4.86 6.08
C ARG A 96 8.25 -4.42 5.36
N TYR A 97 8.39 -3.81 4.19
CA TYR A 97 7.31 -3.15 3.48
C TYR A 97 7.01 -3.88 2.18
N TYR A 98 5.74 -4.14 1.92
CA TYR A 98 5.26 -4.81 0.72
C TYR A 98 4.02 -4.12 0.15
N CYS A 99 3.77 -4.33 -1.14
CA CYS A 99 2.45 -4.19 -1.75
C CYS A 99 2.03 -5.48 -2.46
N ASP A 100 0.74 -5.64 -2.73
CA ASP A 100 0.23 -6.69 -3.62
C ASP A 100 0.19 -6.23 -5.09
N GLY A 101 -0.26 -7.11 -5.98
CA GLY A 101 -0.52 -6.82 -7.40
C GLY A 101 -1.91 -6.24 -7.70
N GLY A 102 -2.64 -5.76 -6.69
CA GLY A 102 -3.98 -5.21 -6.83
C GLY A 102 -4.03 -3.88 -7.62
N THR A 103 -5.24 -3.46 -8.00
CA THR A 103 -5.48 -2.14 -8.62
C THR A 103 -6.68 -1.44 -7.97
N PRO A 104 -6.46 -0.49 -7.04
CA PRO A 104 -5.15 -0.08 -6.50
C PRO A 104 -4.50 -1.18 -5.64
N ALA A 105 -3.19 -1.10 -5.45
CA ALA A 105 -2.44 -2.06 -4.65
C ALA A 105 -2.73 -1.87 -3.15
N CYS A 106 -2.82 -2.98 -2.40
CA CYS A 106 -2.82 -2.98 -0.96
C CYS A 106 -1.37 -2.93 -0.43
N PHE A 107 -1.19 -2.39 0.78
CA PHE A 107 0.12 -2.11 1.37
C PHE A 107 0.25 -2.71 2.77
N TYR A 108 1.40 -3.30 3.05
CA TYR A 108 1.64 -4.09 4.26
C TYR A 108 3.00 -3.73 4.90
N ASP A 109 3.00 -3.41 6.20
CA ASP A 109 4.21 -3.44 7.04
C ASP A 109 4.26 -4.83 7.70
N ALA A 110 4.87 -5.80 7.03
CA ALA A 110 4.85 -7.21 7.44
C ALA A 110 5.44 -7.46 8.84
N TRP A 111 6.32 -6.57 9.31
CA TRP A 111 6.93 -6.68 10.65
C TRP A 111 6.10 -5.99 11.74
N GLY A 112 5.09 -5.21 11.35
CA GLY A 112 4.16 -4.54 12.26
C GLY A 112 2.91 -5.35 12.60
N TYR A 113 2.67 -6.47 11.91
CA TYR A 113 1.49 -7.32 12.16
C TYR A 113 1.68 -8.21 13.39
N SER A 114 0.71 -8.23 14.31
CA SER A 114 0.70 -9.18 15.43
C SER A 114 0.50 -10.63 15.00
N ASP A 115 -0.03 -10.87 13.81
CA ASP A 115 -0.18 -12.17 13.16
C ASP A 115 -0.08 -11.99 11.64
N ILE A 116 0.79 -12.76 10.99
CA ILE A 116 1.01 -12.71 9.55
C ILE A 116 0.14 -13.72 8.77
N SER A 117 -0.67 -14.53 9.44
CA SER A 117 -1.56 -15.52 8.80
C SER A 117 -2.58 -14.89 7.83
N ALA A 118 -2.87 -13.61 8.01
CA ALA A 118 -3.76 -12.82 7.16
C ALA A 118 -3.03 -12.05 6.04
N LEU A 119 -1.70 -12.10 5.97
CA LEU A 119 -0.96 -11.54 4.84
C LEU A 119 -1.13 -12.46 3.62
N PRO A 120 -1.16 -11.90 2.40
CA PRO A 120 -1.03 -12.69 1.18
C PRO A 120 0.23 -13.53 1.19
N ASP A 121 0.26 -14.58 0.35
CA ASP A 121 1.47 -15.38 0.22
C ASP A 121 2.64 -14.49 -0.23
N GLY A 122 3.84 -14.74 0.30
CA GLY A 122 5.02 -13.92 -0.02
C GLY A 122 5.34 -13.86 -1.52
N SER A 123 4.90 -14.85 -2.31
CA SER A 123 5.03 -14.84 -3.78
C SER A 123 4.08 -13.89 -4.50
N GLU A 124 2.99 -13.46 -3.84
CA GLU A 124 2.03 -12.47 -4.35
C GLU A 124 2.39 -11.04 -3.93
N LEU A 125 3.43 -10.90 -3.09
CA LEU A 125 3.87 -9.62 -2.55
C LEU A 125 5.13 -9.11 -3.26
N HIS A 126 5.19 -7.79 -3.38
CA HIS A 126 6.30 -7.06 -3.96
C HIS A 126 6.97 -6.20 -2.89
N ALA A 127 8.26 -6.47 -2.65
CA ALA A 127 9.04 -5.74 -1.65
C ALA A 127 9.20 -4.27 -2.05
N LEU A 128 9.02 -3.37 -1.08
CA LEU A 128 9.15 -1.94 -1.25
C LEU A 128 10.39 -1.43 -0.53
N THR A 129 11.06 -0.45 -1.14
CA THR A 129 12.11 0.29 -0.44
C THR A 129 11.49 1.18 0.64
N LYS A 130 12.33 1.58 1.61
CA LYS A 130 11.93 2.54 2.63
C LYS A 130 11.43 3.85 2.02
N GLU A 131 12.08 4.31 0.95
CA GLU A 131 11.74 5.55 0.27
C GLU A 131 10.38 5.46 -0.41
N GLN A 132 10.07 4.33 -1.05
CA GLN A 132 8.76 4.07 -1.66
C GLN A 132 7.65 4.05 -0.60
N TRP A 133 7.87 3.37 0.52
CA TRP A 133 6.93 3.37 1.65
C TRP A 133 6.73 4.78 2.21
N GLN A 134 7.80 5.53 2.43
CA GLN A 134 7.74 6.87 2.98
C GLN A 134 7.01 7.85 2.05
N ALA A 135 7.28 7.81 0.75
CA ALA A 135 6.59 8.66 -0.23
C ALA A 135 5.06 8.46 -0.19
N ARG A 136 4.60 7.22 -0.03
CA ARG A 136 3.19 6.93 0.20
C ARG A 136 2.70 7.52 1.53
N GLN A 137 3.43 7.33 2.62
CA GLN A 137 3.02 7.89 3.93
C GLN A 137 2.94 9.42 3.92
N ASP A 138 3.85 10.10 3.21
CA ASP A 138 3.87 11.57 3.11
C ASP A 138 2.64 12.13 2.37
N SER A 139 2.09 11.35 1.44
CA SER A 139 0.84 11.72 0.73
C SER A 139 -0.40 11.72 1.62
N ALA A 140 -0.35 11.15 2.83
CA ALA A 140 -1.51 11.04 3.72
C ALA A 140 -2.15 12.42 4.04
N SER A 141 -1.35 13.49 4.02
CA SER A 141 -1.82 14.86 4.27
C SER A 141 -2.78 15.41 3.22
N THR A 142 -2.76 14.86 2.00
CA THR A 142 -3.59 15.28 0.85
C THR A 142 -4.62 14.22 0.45
N GLY A 143 -4.78 13.18 1.27
CA GLY A 143 -5.45 11.93 0.87
C GLY A 143 -4.39 10.93 0.43
N LEU A 144 -4.36 9.78 1.11
CA LEU A 144 -3.35 8.74 0.91
C LEU A 144 -3.35 8.31 -0.58
N GLN A 145 -2.25 8.59 -1.26
CA GLN A 145 -2.08 8.30 -2.69
C GLN A 145 -2.12 6.78 -2.90
N ASP A 146 -2.97 6.36 -3.82
CA ASP A 146 -3.02 5.00 -4.30
C ASP A 146 -1.95 4.78 -5.38
N TYR A 147 -1.45 3.55 -5.45
CA TYR A 147 -0.45 3.14 -6.44
C TYR A 147 -0.83 1.79 -7.04
N VAL A 148 -0.19 1.43 -8.13
CA VAL A 148 -0.20 0.10 -8.73
C VAL A 148 1.24 -0.38 -8.85
N TRP A 149 1.44 -1.69 -8.74
CA TRP A 149 2.73 -2.29 -9.07
C TRP A 149 2.92 -2.41 -10.58
N ASP A 150 3.94 -1.76 -11.13
CA ASP A 150 4.32 -1.93 -12.53
C ASP A 150 5.25 -3.14 -12.67
N HIS A 151 4.72 -4.23 -13.25
CA HIS A 151 5.47 -5.46 -13.48
C HIS A 151 6.61 -5.31 -14.51
N ALA A 152 6.57 -4.30 -15.39
CA ALA A 152 7.60 -4.07 -16.39
C ALA A 152 8.82 -3.35 -15.79
N THR A 153 8.60 -2.40 -14.89
CA THR A 153 9.69 -1.64 -14.25
C THR A 153 10.09 -2.19 -12.88
N GLY A 154 9.23 -2.99 -12.25
CA GLY A 154 9.42 -3.45 -10.87
C GLY A 154 9.32 -2.29 -9.86
N THR A 155 8.44 -1.32 -10.12
CA THR A 155 8.28 -0.13 -9.27
C THR A 155 6.82 0.23 -9.05
N LEU A 156 6.54 0.98 -7.99
CA LEU A 156 5.23 1.61 -7.81
C LEU A 156 5.03 2.76 -8.80
N VAL A 157 3.83 2.83 -9.37
CA VAL A 157 3.34 3.94 -10.19
C VAL A 157 2.05 4.48 -9.59
N GLU A 158 1.83 5.79 -9.67
CA GLU A 158 0.62 6.41 -9.13
C GLU A 158 -0.63 5.84 -9.81
N TYR A 159 -1.63 5.45 -9.01
CA TYR A 159 -2.92 5.01 -9.53
C TYR A 159 -3.77 6.22 -9.89
N VAL A 160 -4.22 6.27 -11.14
CA VAL A 160 -5.25 7.22 -11.59
C VAL A 160 -6.52 6.44 -11.86
N ALA A 161 -7.55 6.66 -11.05
CA ALA A 161 -8.83 5.99 -11.21
C ALA A 161 -9.41 6.28 -12.61
N PRO A 162 -9.93 5.25 -13.33
CA PRO A 162 -10.60 5.47 -14.60
C PRO A 162 -11.74 6.49 -14.43
N ALA A 163 -11.85 7.42 -15.37
CA ALA A 163 -12.95 8.37 -15.37
C ALA A 163 -14.27 7.60 -15.42
N VAL A 164 -15.15 7.85 -14.45
CA VAL A 164 -16.49 7.24 -14.42
C VAL A 164 -17.30 7.80 -15.59
N VAL A 165 -17.45 7.00 -16.65
CA VAL A 165 -18.32 7.36 -17.77
C VAL A 165 -19.76 7.11 -17.35
N ILE A 166 -20.49 8.17 -17.01
CA ILE A 166 -21.92 8.09 -16.77
C ILE A 166 -22.61 8.00 -18.14
N PRO A 167 -23.35 6.91 -18.45
CA PRO A 167 -24.07 6.79 -19.72
C PRO A 167 -24.99 7.99 -19.96
N LEU A 168 -25.06 8.47 -21.21
CA LEU A 168 -25.84 9.67 -21.54
C LEU A 168 -27.32 9.56 -21.13
N ALA A 169 -27.92 8.37 -21.28
CA ALA A 169 -29.27 8.10 -20.81
C ALA A 169 -29.45 8.29 -19.29
N LYS A 170 -28.44 7.91 -18.48
CA LYS A 170 -28.47 8.15 -17.02
C LYS A 170 -28.35 9.64 -16.70
N GLN A 171 -27.48 10.36 -17.42
CA GLN A 171 -27.38 11.81 -17.26
C GLN A 171 -28.72 12.49 -17.58
N ALA A 172 -29.38 12.08 -18.66
CA ALA A 172 -30.69 12.59 -19.06
C ALA A 172 -31.79 12.25 -18.03
N ALA A 173 -31.79 11.03 -17.49
CA ALA A 173 -32.71 10.66 -16.40
C ALA A 173 -32.52 11.53 -15.16
N SER A 174 -31.26 11.80 -14.76
CA SER A 174 -30.95 12.71 -13.66
C SER A 174 -31.38 14.15 -13.95
N GLU A 175 -31.23 14.63 -15.19
CA GLU A 175 -31.70 15.94 -15.62
C GLU A 175 -33.23 16.07 -15.53
N ILE A 176 -33.98 15.00 -15.87
CA ILE A 176 -35.44 14.92 -15.73
C ILE A 176 -35.86 15.00 -14.27
N SER A 177 -35.29 14.15 -13.42
CA SER A 177 -35.67 14.07 -12.00
C SER A 177 -35.17 15.24 -11.16
N GLY A 178 -34.13 15.94 -11.63
CA GLY A 178 -33.51 17.06 -10.94
C GLY A 178 -33.99 18.41 -11.47
N TRP A 179 -33.26 18.93 -12.46
CA TRP A 179 -33.43 20.31 -12.92
C TRP A 179 -34.79 20.53 -13.59
N ILE A 180 -35.21 19.65 -14.50
CA ILE A 180 -36.50 19.77 -15.21
C ILE A 180 -37.66 19.71 -14.21
N ALA A 181 -37.64 18.76 -13.27
CA ALA A 181 -38.68 18.65 -12.24
C ALA A 181 -38.79 19.94 -11.39
N THR A 182 -37.66 20.54 -11.04
CA THR A 182 -37.62 21.80 -10.28
C THR A 182 -38.24 22.95 -11.09
N GLN A 183 -37.90 23.08 -12.38
CA GLN A 183 -38.50 24.11 -13.23
C GLN A 183 -40.01 23.89 -13.39
N ALA A 184 -40.46 22.64 -13.51
CA ALA A 184 -41.88 22.33 -13.67
C ALA A 184 -42.69 22.69 -12.41
N SER A 185 -42.14 22.43 -11.22
CA SER A 185 -42.76 22.83 -9.96
C SER A 185 -42.83 24.35 -9.81
N MET A 186 -41.78 25.09 -10.19
CA MET A 186 -41.78 26.56 -10.16
C MET A 186 -42.83 27.16 -11.11
N ALA A 187 -42.86 26.69 -12.37
CA ALA A 187 -43.85 27.14 -13.35
C ALA A 187 -45.29 26.90 -12.83
N SER A 188 -45.53 25.71 -12.26
CA SER A 188 -46.83 25.37 -11.67
C SER A 188 -47.20 26.29 -10.49
N ALA A 189 -46.24 26.63 -9.63
CA ALA A 189 -46.46 27.50 -8.48
C ALA A 189 -46.71 28.97 -8.88
N MET A 190 -46.12 29.42 -9.99
CA MET A 190 -46.24 30.78 -10.50
C MET A 190 -47.41 30.96 -11.49
N GLY A 191 -48.06 29.88 -11.91
CA GLY A 191 -49.10 29.91 -12.94
C GLY A 191 -48.55 30.17 -14.35
N GLU A 192 -47.25 29.95 -14.56
CA GLU A 192 -46.56 30.09 -15.84
C GLU A 192 -46.50 28.74 -16.57
N THR A 193 -46.18 28.78 -17.85
CA THR A 193 -46.01 27.58 -18.68
C THR A 193 -44.62 27.52 -19.28
N PHE A 194 -44.16 26.31 -19.62
CA PHE A 194 -42.89 26.18 -20.33
C PHE A 194 -42.98 26.75 -21.74
N THR A 195 -41.95 27.52 -22.11
CA THR A 195 -41.76 28.01 -23.49
C THR A 195 -41.66 26.85 -24.49
N ALA A 196 -41.83 27.15 -25.77
CA ALA A 196 -41.65 26.16 -26.84
C ALA A 196 -40.23 25.53 -26.81
N ASP A 197 -39.21 26.34 -26.50
CA ASP A 197 -37.82 25.88 -26.41
C ASP A 197 -37.61 24.93 -25.23
N MET A 198 -38.21 25.23 -24.07
CA MET A 198 -38.16 24.34 -22.92
C MET A 198 -38.92 23.03 -23.17
N GLN A 199 -40.06 23.08 -23.87
CA GLN A 199 -40.77 21.87 -24.27
C GLN A 199 -39.95 21.00 -25.25
N ALA A 200 -39.24 21.62 -26.20
CA ALA A 200 -38.35 20.93 -27.12
C ALA A 200 -37.18 20.28 -26.37
N TYR A 201 -36.57 21.01 -25.43
CA TYR A 201 -35.52 20.50 -24.55
C TYR A 201 -36.00 19.28 -23.75
N VAL A 202 -37.15 19.37 -23.06
CA VAL A 202 -37.69 18.25 -22.26
C VAL A 202 -37.96 17.01 -23.13
N LYS A 203 -38.45 17.19 -24.36
CA LYS A 203 -38.65 16.07 -25.30
C LYS A 203 -37.33 15.43 -25.72
N ALA A 204 -36.32 16.23 -26.05
CA ALA A 204 -35.00 15.73 -26.41
C ALA A 204 -34.36 14.96 -25.24
N ILE A 205 -34.39 15.51 -24.02
CA ILE A 205 -33.87 14.83 -22.83
C ILE A 205 -34.62 13.51 -22.56
N ARG A 206 -35.95 13.48 -22.73
CA ARG A 206 -36.72 12.22 -22.60
C ARG A 206 -36.31 11.17 -23.63
N SER A 207 -36.13 11.59 -24.88
CA SER A 207 -35.69 10.70 -25.97
C SER A 207 -34.29 10.13 -25.74
N ILE A 208 -33.41 10.91 -25.11
CA ILE A 208 -32.09 10.42 -24.69
C ILE A 208 -32.21 9.46 -23.48
N ALA A 209 -33.07 9.79 -22.50
CA ALA A 209 -33.24 8.99 -21.29
C ALA A 209 -33.87 7.61 -21.55
N ASP A 210 -34.83 7.54 -22.49
CA ASP A 210 -35.49 6.28 -22.88
C ASP A 210 -34.73 5.48 -23.95
N GLY A 211 -33.62 6.02 -24.45
CA GLY A 211 -32.76 5.36 -25.44
C GLY A 211 -33.28 5.42 -26.87
N THR A 212 -34.31 6.21 -27.16
CA THR A 212 -34.79 6.41 -28.54
C THR A 212 -33.86 7.29 -29.37
N ASP A 213 -33.14 8.22 -28.74
CA ASP A 213 -32.04 8.96 -29.36
C ASP A 213 -30.71 8.20 -29.19
N THR A 214 -30.24 7.64 -30.31
CA THR A 214 -28.96 6.91 -30.39
C THR A 214 -27.86 7.71 -31.08
N THR A 215 -28.14 8.96 -31.46
CA THR A 215 -27.23 9.81 -32.25
C THR A 215 -26.57 10.90 -31.40
N SER A 216 -27.22 11.33 -30.32
CA SER A 216 -26.67 12.32 -29.40
C SER A 216 -25.45 11.81 -28.65
N THR A 217 -24.41 12.64 -28.58
CA THR A 217 -23.17 12.36 -27.84
C THR A 217 -23.04 13.19 -26.56
N LYS A 218 -23.94 14.15 -26.34
CA LYS A 218 -24.03 14.99 -25.14
C LYS A 218 -25.48 15.39 -24.90
N LEU A 219 -25.79 15.88 -23.70
CA LEU A 219 -27.09 16.51 -23.45
C LEU A 219 -27.18 17.81 -24.28
N PRO A 220 -28.36 18.15 -24.82
CA PRO A 220 -28.61 19.48 -25.38
C PRO A 220 -28.31 20.57 -24.35
N ASP A 221 -27.97 21.76 -24.84
CA ASP A 221 -27.79 22.91 -23.95
C ASP A 221 -29.14 23.37 -23.41
N ARG A 222 -29.20 23.74 -22.12
CA ARG A 222 -30.43 24.24 -21.50
C ARG A 222 -30.88 25.53 -22.18
N PRO A 223 -32.19 25.73 -22.42
CA PRO A 223 -32.70 26.95 -23.04
C PRO A 223 -32.52 28.16 -22.12
N ALA A 224 -32.33 29.35 -22.69
CA ALA A 224 -32.17 30.59 -21.93
C ALA A 224 -33.48 31.10 -21.32
N THR A 225 -34.61 30.87 -22.00
CA THR A 225 -35.94 31.29 -21.57
C THR A 225 -36.77 30.06 -21.22
N ILE A 226 -37.05 29.87 -19.93
CA ILE A 226 -37.68 28.66 -19.41
C ILE A 226 -39.21 28.76 -19.39
N MET A 227 -39.74 29.92 -18.98
CA MET A 227 -41.16 30.12 -18.68
C MET A 227 -41.75 31.29 -19.47
N SER A 228 -43.06 31.23 -19.69
CA SER A 228 -43.90 32.25 -20.35
C SER A 228 -45.31 32.28 -19.76
#